data_AF-A0A8J5GSS2-F1
#
_entry.id   AF-A0A8J5GSS2-F1
#
_cell.length_a   1.000
_cell.length_b   1.000
_cell.length_c   1.000
_cell.angle_alpha   90.00
_cell.angle_beta   90.00
_cell.angle_gamma   90.00
#
_symmetry.space_group_name_H-M   'P 1'
#
loop_
_entity.id
_entity.type
_entity.pdbx_description
1 polymer ?
#
loop_
_entity_poly.entity_id
_entity_poly.type
_entity_poly.pdbx_seq_one_letter_code
_entity_poly.pdbx_strand_id
1 'polypeptide(L)'
;MAIFLADELSNLANRSLCIPSLSGHFDDVERAPILPSKPPKETKEMDENKSKKGLAEIYEDSSDKRLRSTRSMAAMLFKKIPLKLDALSHFHFAPKPVIEDMSIQVNVPALAMEEVAPLAVSDAAMFAPEEIFHGKGNIKEDAELTKEERKRRRANQKRRFRKLKGRS
;
A
#
# COMPACT_ATOMS: atom_id res chain seq x y z
N MET A 1 -55.47 2.62 26.34
CA MET A 1 -55.08 2.92 24.94
C MET A 1 -53.61 3.32 24.80
N ALA A 2 -53.06 4.21 25.64
CA ALA A 2 -51.65 4.64 25.52
C ALA A 2 -50.61 3.50 25.62
N ILE A 3 -50.84 2.49 26.47
CA ILE A 3 -49.92 1.35 26.64
C ILE A 3 -49.87 0.48 25.37
N PHE A 4 -51.02 0.19 24.77
CA PHE A 4 -51.10 -0.59 23.53
C PHE A 4 -50.39 0.11 22.36
N LEU A 5 -50.55 1.43 22.24
CA LEU A 5 -49.84 2.23 21.23
C LEU A 5 -48.32 2.23 21.48
N ALA A 6 -47.87 2.29 22.73
CA ALA A 6 -46.45 2.23 23.06
C ALA A 6 -45.82 0.86 22.70
N ASP A 7 -46.52 -0.23 23.01
CA ASP A 7 -46.07 -1.59 22.67
C ASP A 7 -46.04 -1.80 21.15
N GLU A 8 -47.03 -1.29 20.41
CA GLU A 8 -47.10 -1.40 18.96
C GLU A 8 -45.99 -0.60 18.25
N LEU A 9 -45.69 0.61 18.73
CA LEU A 9 -44.56 1.42 18.24
C LEU A 9 -43.20 0.77 18.56
N SER A 10 -43.04 0.17 19.75
CA SER A 10 -41.81 -0.53 20.12
C SER A 10 -41.57 -1.77 19.25
N ASN A 11 -42.62 -2.53 18.97
CA ASN A 11 -42.57 -3.71 18.10
C ASN A 11 -42.28 -3.31 16.65
N LEU A 12 -42.87 -2.22 16.16
CA LEU A 12 -42.58 -1.70 14.83
C LEU A 12 -41.12 -1.24 14.69
N ALA A 13 -40.59 -0.55 15.70
CA ALA A 13 -39.20 -0.12 15.75
C ALA A 13 -38.22 -1.30 15.79
N ASN A 14 -38.49 -2.32 16.61
CA ASN A 14 -37.67 -3.53 16.64
C ASN A 14 -37.71 -4.29 15.31
N ARG A 15 -38.86 -4.31 14.65
CA ARG A 15 -39.03 -4.96 13.35
C ARG A 15 -38.31 -4.20 12.23
N SER A 16 -38.39 -2.87 12.23
CA SER A 16 -37.69 -2.03 11.24
C SER A 16 -36.17 -2.05 11.42
N LEU A 17 -35.66 -2.28 12.63
CA LEU A 17 -34.21 -2.45 12.89
C LEU A 17 -33.72 -3.88 12.59
N CYS A 18 -34.56 -4.89 12.81
CA CYS A 18 -34.23 -6.30 12.59
C CYS A 18 -34.06 -6.64 11.11
N ILE A 19 -34.89 -6.08 10.22
CA ILE A 19 -34.86 -6.36 8.78
C ILE A 19 -33.52 -5.96 8.14
N PRO A 20 -32.97 -4.74 8.34
CA PRO A 20 -31.62 -4.38 7.90
C PRO A 20 -30.52 -5.28 8.48
N SER A 21 -30.62 -5.63 9.77
CA SER A 21 -29.59 -6.45 10.43
C SER A 21 -29.46 -7.87 9.87
N LEU A 22 -30.57 -8.47 9.45
CA LEU A 22 -30.62 -9.80 8.82
C LEU A 22 -30.25 -9.76 7.33
N SER A 23 -30.58 -8.66 6.65
CA SER A 23 -30.31 -8.48 5.22
C SER A 23 -28.92 -7.92 4.92
N GLY A 24 -28.21 -7.41 5.92
CA GLY A 24 -26.85 -6.86 5.77
C GLY A 24 -26.81 -5.49 5.09
N HIS A 25 -27.95 -4.83 4.93
CA HIS A 25 -28.05 -3.49 4.36
C HIS A 25 -27.92 -2.44 5.49
N PHE A 26 -26.69 -2.02 5.76
CA PHE A 26 -26.40 -0.95 6.71
C PHE A 26 -26.06 0.33 5.95
N ASP A 27 -26.69 1.45 6.34
CA ASP A 27 -26.39 2.79 5.81
C ASP A 27 -25.16 3.40 6.52
N ASP A 28 -24.13 2.60 6.78
CA ASP A 28 -22.89 3.06 7.40
C ASP A 28 -22.01 3.77 6.37
N VAL A 29 -21.35 4.86 6.78
CA VAL A 29 -20.38 5.55 5.92
C VAL A 29 -19.17 4.64 5.72
N GLU A 30 -19.02 4.11 4.51
CA GLU A 30 -17.86 3.32 4.13
C GLU A 30 -16.59 4.16 4.15
N ARG A 31 -15.48 3.56 4.61
CA ARG A 31 -14.17 4.21 4.53
C ARG A 31 -13.76 4.29 3.07
N ALA A 32 -13.45 5.50 2.61
CA ALA A 32 -12.92 5.71 1.27
C ALA A 32 -11.70 4.79 1.02
N PRO A 33 -11.64 4.10 -0.14
CA PRO A 33 -10.53 3.22 -0.44
C PRO A 33 -9.23 4.01 -0.45
N ILE A 34 -8.23 3.52 0.28
CA ILE A 34 -6.89 4.08 0.24
C ILE A 34 -6.34 3.78 -1.16
N LEU A 35 -5.97 4.83 -1.89
CA LEU A 35 -5.39 4.68 -3.23
C LEU A 35 -4.22 3.69 -3.17
N PRO A 36 -4.10 2.76 -4.13
CA PRO A 36 -2.97 1.83 -4.15
C PRO A 36 -1.68 2.63 -4.35
N SER A 37 -0.90 2.78 -3.28
CA SER A 37 0.33 3.59 -3.29
C SER A 37 1.51 2.90 -3.96
N LYS A 38 1.42 1.58 -4.18
CA LYS A 38 2.52 0.77 -4.69
C LYS A 38 2.20 0.24 -6.08
N PRO A 39 2.83 0.77 -7.15
CA PRO A 39 2.76 0.13 -8.46
C PRO A 39 3.43 -1.26 -8.38
N PRO A 40 2.96 -2.27 -9.15
CA PRO A 40 3.60 -3.56 -9.24
C PRO A 40 5.09 -3.41 -9.61
N LYS A 41 5.97 -4.13 -8.91
CA LYS A 41 7.41 -4.13 -9.21
C LYS A 41 7.63 -4.85 -10.54
N GLU A 42 7.87 -4.10 -11.61
CA GLU A 42 8.21 -4.66 -12.92
C GLU A 42 9.72 -4.96 -13.00
N THR A 43 10.08 -6.24 -13.01
CA THR A 43 11.42 -6.70 -13.37
C THR A 43 11.49 -6.84 -14.89
N LYS A 44 12.25 -5.97 -15.55
CA LYS A 44 12.38 -5.96 -17.02
C LYS A 44 13.69 -6.61 -17.45
N GLU A 45 13.59 -7.79 -18.04
CA GLU A 45 14.71 -8.47 -18.71
C GLU A 45 14.79 -8.01 -20.18
N MET A 46 16.00 -7.81 -20.72
CA MET A 46 16.21 -7.41 -22.12
C MET A 46 16.57 -8.63 -22.99
N ASP A 47 15.87 -8.78 -24.12
CA ASP A 47 16.09 -9.83 -25.12
C ASP A 47 16.89 -9.28 -26.33
N GLU A 48 17.94 -9.99 -26.76
CA GLU A 48 18.80 -9.63 -27.92
C GLU A 48 18.38 -10.28 -29.25
N ASN A 49 17.20 -10.89 -29.28
CA ASN A 49 16.66 -11.51 -30.51
C ASN A 49 16.01 -10.47 -31.43
N LYS A 50 15.91 -10.79 -32.74
CA LYS A 50 15.27 -9.93 -33.76
C LYS A 50 13.90 -9.43 -33.29
N SER A 51 13.60 -8.16 -33.56
CA SER A 51 12.35 -7.50 -33.15
C SER A 51 11.13 -8.32 -33.56
N LYS A 52 10.34 -8.75 -32.57
CA LYS A 52 9.07 -9.46 -32.77
C LYS A 52 7.95 -8.51 -33.23
N LYS A 53 8.17 -7.20 -33.13
CA LYS A 53 7.16 -6.16 -33.40
C LYS A 53 7.20 -5.68 -34.84
N GLY A 54 6.02 -5.50 -35.44
CA GLY A 54 5.83 -5.00 -36.80
C GLY A 54 5.87 -3.47 -36.91
N LEU A 55 5.99 -2.93 -38.13
CA LEU A 55 6.06 -1.48 -38.40
C LEU A 55 4.87 -0.70 -37.81
N ALA A 56 3.64 -1.22 -37.90
CA ALA A 56 2.45 -0.58 -37.34
C ALA A 56 2.53 -0.43 -35.80
N GLU A 57 3.03 -1.45 -35.12
CA GLU A 57 3.21 -1.46 -33.66
C GLU A 57 4.25 -0.44 -33.19
N ILE A 58 5.29 -0.20 -34.01
CA ILE A 58 6.30 0.84 -33.73
C ILE A 58 5.69 2.25 -33.81
N TYR A 59 4.71 2.47 -34.67
CA TYR A 59 4.00 3.74 -34.75
C TYR A 59 3.08 3.98 -33.55
N GLU A 60 2.40 2.93 -33.07
CA GLU A 60 1.61 2.98 -31.84
C GLU A 60 2.52 3.29 -30.63
N ASP A 61 3.66 2.60 -30.52
CA ASP A 61 4.70 2.84 -29.50
C ASP A 61 5.27 4.28 -29.57
N SER A 62 5.27 4.92 -30.74
CA SER A 62 5.75 6.30 -30.92
C SER A 62 4.79 7.35 -30.34
N SER A 63 3.49 7.08 -30.38
CA SER A 63 2.45 7.92 -29.77
C SER A 63 2.57 7.89 -28.25
N ASP A 64 2.84 6.73 -27.67
CA ASP A 64 3.11 6.58 -26.24
C ASP A 64 4.36 7.34 -25.79
N LYS A 65 5.43 7.33 -26.61
CA LYS A 65 6.64 8.12 -26.32
C LYS A 65 6.34 9.62 -26.31
N ARG A 66 5.51 10.12 -27.23
CA ARG A 66 5.07 11.53 -27.26
C ARG A 66 4.21 11.86 -26.03
N LEU A 67 3.31 10.98 -25.62
CA LEU A 67 2.50 11.15 -24.41
C LEU A 67 3.37 11.13 -23.15
N ARG A 68 4.41 10.29 -23.10
CA ARG A 68 5.37 10.25 -22.00
C ARG A 68 6.21 11.52 -21.92
N SER A 69 6.66 12.06 -23.04
CA SER A 69 7.43 13.31 -23.07
C SER A 69 6.57 14.52 -22.70
N THR A 70 5.31 14.60 -23.17
CA THR A 70 4.41 15.67 -22.75
C THR A 70 4.06 15.58 -21.26
N ARG A 71 3.83 14.35 -20.75
CA ARG A 71 3.60 14.12 -19.32
C ARG A 71 4.80 14.50 -18.46
N SER A 72 6.03 14.20 -18.90
CA SER A 72 7.24 14.60 -18.16
C SER A 72 7.46 16.11 -18.17
N MET A 73 7.23 16.77 -19.31
CA MET A 73 7.27 18.23 -19.41
C MET A 73 6.23 18.90 -18.51
N ALA A 74 4.97 18.42 -18.55
CA ALA A 74 3.91 18.90 -17.68
C ALA A 74 4.26 18.72 -16.19
N ALA A 75 4.83 17.57 -15.81
CA ALA A 75 5.27 17.31 -14.44
C ALA A 75 6.39 18.27 -14.00
N MET A 76 7.35 18.58 -14.87
CA MET A 76 8.40 19.56 -14.57
C MET A 76 7.84 20.97 -14.37
N LEU A 77 6.92 21.41 -15.24
CA LEU A 77 6.27 22.71 -15.11
C LEU A 77 5.41 22.78 -13.84
N PHE A 78 4.67 21.72 -13.54
CA PHE A 78 3.88 21.62 -12.32
C PHE A 78 4.73 21.58 -11.05
N LYS A 79 5.99 21.15 -11.08
CA LYS A 79 6.91 21.32 -9.94
C LYS A 79 7.36 22.78 -9.77
N LYS A 80 7.58 23.49 -10.89
CA LYS A 80 8.10 24.86 -10.91
C LYS A 80 7.06 25.91 -10.51
N ILE A 81 5.82 25.79 -10.99
CA ILE A 81 4.79 26.83 -10.80
C ILE A 81 4.40 26.98 -9.32
N PRO A 82 4.02 25.91 -8.58
CA PRO A 82 3.68 26.00 -7.16
C PRO A 82 4.85 26.51 -6.33
N LEU A 83 6.10 26.09 -6.62
CA LEU A 83 7.27 26.62 -5.90
C LEU A 83 7.38 28.15 -6.01
N LYS A 84 7.13 28.70 -7.20
CA LYS A 84 7.12 30.15 -7.42
C LYS A 84 5.93 30.82 -6.75
N LEU A 85 4.75 30.21 -6.82
CA LEU A 85 3.53 30.74 -6.19
C LEU A 85 3.65 30.73 -4.66
N ASP A 86 4.21 29.66 -4.09
CA ASP A 86 4.47 29.50 -2.65
C ASP A 86 5.45 30.59 -2.16
N ALA A 87 6.48 30.92 -2.96
CA ALA A 87 7.40 32.01 -2.64
C ALA A 87 6.71 33.39 -2.68
N LEU A 88 5.77 33.61 -3.62
CA LEU A 88 5.00 34.85 -3.71
C LEU A 88 3.96 34.99 -2.58
N SER A 89 3.45 33.89 -2.05
CA SER A 89 2.46 33.86 -0.96
C SER A 89 3.09 33.82 0.44
N HIS A 90 4.39 34.09 0.58
CA HIS A 90 5.13 34.00 1.84
C HIS A 90 5.03 32.61 2.50
N PHE A 91 4.94 31.55 1.71
CA PHE A 91 4.84 30.16 2.17
C PHE A 91 3.64 29.87 3.08
N HIS A 92 2.54 30.63 2.96
CA HIS A 92 1.27 30.34 3.63
C HIS A 92 0.37 29.46 2.74
N PHE A 93 0.53 28.14 2.85
CA PHE A 93 -0.21 27.17 2.03
C PHE A 93 -0.54 25.88 2.80
N ALA A 94 -1.48 25.09 2.27
CA ALA A 94 -1.76 23.75 2.78
C ALA A 94 -0.66 22.77 2.34
N PRO A 95 -0.04 22.01 3.26
CA PRO A 95 1.05 21.11 2.91
C PRO A 95 0.64 20.16 1.80
N LYS A 96 1.56 19.91 0.86
CA LYS A 96 1.30 19.02 -0.28
C LYS A 96 0.90 17.64 0.24
N PRO A 97 -0.08 16.97 -0.38
CA PRO A 97 -0.48 15.63 0.03
C PRO A 97 0.73 14.70 -0.05
N VAL A 98 0.89 13.85 0.96
CA VAL A 98 2.01 12.90 1.03
C VAL A 98 1.82 11.85 -0.06
N ILE A 99 2.73 11.86 -1.04
CA ILE A 99 2.85 10.79 -2.04
C ILE A 99 3.91 9.83 -1.49
N GLU A 100 3.57 8.55 -1.37
CA GLU A 100 4.53 7.52 -0.96
C GLU A 100 5.53 7.28 -2.10
N ASP A 101 6.66 7.98 -2.07
CA ASP A 101 7.75 7.76 -3.00
C ASP A 101 8.57 6.53 -2.58
N MET A 102 8.70 5.53 -3.47
CA MET A 102 9.58 4.39 -3.24
C MET A 102 11.04 4.81 -3.42
N SER A 103 11.78 4.98 -2.33
CA SER A 103 13.25 5.09 -2.36
C SER A 103 13.89 3.71 -2.18
N ILE A 104 14.89 3.42 -3.02
CA ILE A 104 15.71 2.20 -2.89
C ILE A 104 16.99 2.62 -2.18
N GLN A 105 17.11 2.27 -0.91
CA GLN A 105 18.36 2.40 -0.16
C GLN A 105 19.29 1.24 -0.56
N VAL A 106 20.59 1.48 -0.57
CA VAL A 106 21.61 0.47 -0.90
C VAL A 106 22.38 0.13 0.38
N ASN A 107 22.89 -1.10 0.50
CA ASN A 107 23.66 -1.51 1.68
C ASN A 107 25.02 -0.80 1.69
N VAL A 108 25.06 0.37 2.29
CA VAL A 108 26.25 1.20 2.46
C VAL A 108 26.53 1.28 3.96
N PRO A 109 27.80 1.26 4.42
CA PRO A 109 28.11 1.51 5.82
C PRO A 109 27.54 2.85 6.26
N ALA A 110 27.05 2.91 7.50
CA ALA A 110 26.34 4.07 8.03
C ALA A 110 27.10 5.39 7.82
N LEU A 111 28.41 5.32 8.03
CA LEU A 111 29.34 6.43 7.93
C LEU A 111 29.52 6.97 6.51
N ALA A 112 29.34 6.17 5.46
CA ALA A 112 29.56 6.63 4.08
C ALA A 112 28.46 7.58 3.57
N MET A 113 27.34 7.73 4.30
CA MET A 113 26.35 8.77 4.04
C MET A 113 26.59 10.07 4.85
N GLU A 114 27.55 10.07 5.78
CA GLU A 114 27.88 11.23 6.60
C GLU A 114 28.89 12.16 5.92
N GLU A 115 28.96 13.40 6.41
CA GLU A 115 29.97 14.35 5.98
C GLU A 115 31.36 13.89 6.42
N VAL A 116 32.36 14.04 5.53
CA VAL A 116 33.71 13.52 5.74
C VAL A 116 34.44 14.34 6.81
N ALA A 117 34.34 13.92 8.07
CA ALA A 117 35.20 14.37 9.17
C ALA A 117 36.20 13.25 9.53
N PRO A 118 37.51 13.53 9.67
CA PRO A 118 38.53 12.49 9.86
C PRO A 118 38.57 11.84 11.27
N LEU A 119 37.56 12.05 12.11
CA LEU A 119 37.60 11.70 13.54
C LEU A 119 36.85 10.41 13.92
N ALA A 120 36.06 9.81 13.02
CA ALA A 120 35.21 8.66 13.36
C ALA A 120 35.32 7.54 12.32
N VAL A 121 35.49 6.30 12.80
CA VAL A 121 35.40 5.06 12.01
C VAL A 121 34.43 4.13 12.74
N SER A 122 33.34 3.75 12.09
CA SER A 122 32.31 2.85 12.61
C SER A 122 31.89 1.85 11.53
N ASP A 123 31.95 0.54 11.84
CA ASP A 123 31.67 -0.56 10.90
C ASP A 123 30.18 -0.95 10.79
N ALA A 124 29.28 -0.15 11.37
CA ALA A 124 27.85 -0.47 11.39
C ALA A 124 27.20 -0.33 10.00
N ALA A 125 26.38 -1.31 9.61
CA ALA A 125 25.60 -1.29 8.38
C ALA A 125 24.28 -0.53 8.55
N MET A 126 23.78 0.08 7.47
CA MET A 126 22.50 0.81 7.46
C MET A 126 21.27 -0.09 7.55
N PHE A 127 21.32 -1.30 6.99
CA PHE A 127 20.19 -2.21 7.01
C PHE A 127 20.08 -2.98 8.33
N ALA A 128 18.85 -3.19 8.77
CA ALA A 128 18.58 -4.07 9.89
C ALA A 128 18.91 -5.53 9.49
N PRO A 129 19.37 -6.38 10.44
CA PRO A 129 19.58 -7.80 10.18
C PRO A 129 18.34 -8.50 9.60
N GLU A 130 17.14 -8.05 9.99
CA GLU A 130 15.87 -8.55 9.45
C GLU A 130 15.69 -8.20 7.97
N GLU A 131 16.17 -7.06 7.48
CA GLU A 131 16.08 -6.66 6.07
C GLU A 131 17.00 -7.50 5.17
N ILE A 132 18.14 -7.95 5.72
CA ILE A 132 19.10 -8.81 5.04
C ILE A 132 18.65 -10.28 5.08
N PHE A 133 18.06 -10.72 6.21
CA PHE A 133 17.70 -12.12 6.43
C PHE A 133 16.27 -12.28 6.95
N HIS A 134 15.40 -12.82 6.10
CA HIS A 134 14.01 -13.18 6.46
C HIS A 134 13.90 -14.67 6.82
N GLY A 135 14.54 -15.08 7.92
CA GLY A 135 14.38 -16.44 8.45
C GLY A 135 13.17 -16.55 9.38
N LYS A 136 12.28 -17.52 9.14
CA LYS A 136 11.30 -17.90 10.15
C LYS A 136 12.05 -18.63 11.26
N GLY A 137 12.28 -17.99 12.41
CA GLY A 137 13.16 -18.51 13.46
C GLY A 137 12.87 -19.93 13.97
N ASN A 138 11.63 -20.43 13.85
CA ASN A 138 11.25 -21.80 14.25
C ASN A 138 10.51 -22.52 13.12
N ILE A 139 11.23 -23.12 12.18
CA ILE A 139 10.66 -24.03 11.18
C ILE A 139 10.64 -25.43 11.80
N LYS A 140 9.51 -25.81 12.39
CA LYS A 140 9.25 -27.22 12.76
C LYS A 140 8.61 -27.93 11.58
N GLU A 141 9.10 -29.13 11.30
CA GLU A 141 8.48 -30.02 10.31
C GLU A 141 7.17 -30.60 10.84
N ASP A 142 6.22 -30.93 9.95
CA ASP A 142 4.88 -31.41 10.35
C ASP A 142 4.89 -32.80 11.01
N ALA A 143 5.98 -33.56 10.82
CA ALA A 143 6.22 -34.88 11.42
C ALA A 143 6.58 -34.80 12.91
N GLU A 144 7.30 -33.75 13.32
CA GLU A 144 7.75 -33.52 14.70
C GLU A 144 6.68 -32.82 15.57
N LEU A 145 5.55 -32.47 14.95
CA LEU A 145 4.55 -31.60 15.53
C LEU A 145 3.51 -32.38 16.33
N THR A 146 3.34 -32.04 17.61
CA THR A 146 2.36 -32.68 18.49
C THR A 146 0.92 -32.41 18.01
N LYS A 147 -0.03 -33.30 18.38
CA LYS A 147 -1.45 -33.16 18.00
C LYS A 147 -2.03 -31.80 18.43
N GLU A 148 -1.63 -31.30 19.60
CA GLU A 148 -2.06 -30.01 20.13
C GLU A 148 -1.52 -28.83 19.34
N GLU A 149 -0.23 -28.85 19.01
CA GLU A 149 0.42 -27.82 18.20
C GLU A 149 -0.21 -27.75 16.80
N ARG A 150 -0.60 -28.90 16.23
CA ARG A 150 -1.28 -28.98 14.92
C ARG A 150 -2.66 -28.33 14.96
N LYS A 151 -3.41 -28.57 16.04
CA LYS A 151 -4.71 -27.93 16.28
C LYS A 151 -4.56 -26.40 16.43
N ARG A 152 -3.53 -25.94 17.16
CA ARG A 152 -3.22 -24.52 17.34
C ARG A 152 -2.84 -23.85 16.01
N ARG A 153 -2.00 -24.50 15.19
CA ARG A 153 -1.59 -24.01 13.85
C ARG A 153 -2.79 -23.83 12.93
N ARG A 154 -3.69 -24.82 12.85
CA ARG A 154 -4.93 -24.74 12.07
C ARG A 154 -5.86 -23.63 12.57
N ALA A 155 -6.04 -23.51 13.88
CA ALA A 155 -6.85 -22.45 14.47
C ALA A 155 -6.29 -21.05 14.16
N ASN A 156 -4.97 -20.87 14.24
CA ASN A 156 -4.30 -19.62 13.89
C ASN A 156 -4.46 -19.29 12.39
N GLN A 157 -4.28 -20.28 11.51
CA GLN A 157 -4.52 -20.10 10.07
C GLN A 157 -5.97 -19.70 9.79
N LYS A 158 -6.96 -20.39 10.39
CA LYS A 158 -8.39 -20.05 10.27
C LYS A 158 -8.66 -18.61 10.76
N ARG A 159 -8.06 -18.18 11.87
CA ARG A 159 -8.18 -16.81 12.39
C ARG A 159 -7.58 -15.79 11.43
N ARG A 160 -6.40 -16.05 10.86
CA ARG A 160 -5.77 -15.15 9.86
C ARG A 160 -6.61 -15.04 8.59
N PHE A 161 -7.09 -16.16 8.07
CA PHE A 161 -7.97 -16.19 6.90
C PHE A 161 -9.28 -15.42 7.13
N ARG A 162 -9.91 -15.58 8.30
CA ARG A 162 -11.10 -14.81 8.67
C ARG A 162 -10.83 -13.30 8.76
N LYS A 163 -9.66 -12.89 9.27
CA LYS A 163 -9.26 -11.47 9.32
C LYS A 163 -9.03 -10.89 7.92
N LEU A 164 -8.52 -11.68 6.98
CA LEU A 164 -8.33 -11.24 5.58
C LEU A 164 -9.68 -11.15 4.85
N LYS A 165 -10.56 -12.13 5.04
CA LYS A 165 -11.89 -12.18 4.42
C LYS A 165 -12.88 -11.15 4.98
N GLY A 166 -12.77 -10.77 6.26
CA GLY A 166 -13.66 -9.77 6.88
C GLY A 166 -13.28 -8.31 6.61
N ARG A 167 -12.29 -8.05 5.74
CA ARG A 167 -11.82 -6.71 5.35
C ARG A 167 -12.16 -6.36 3.90
N SER A 168 -12.78 -7.29 3.16
CA SER A 168 -13.29 -7.10 1.81
C SER A 168 -14.76 -6.76 1.83
#